data_AF-A0A5N5PC85-F1
#
_entry.id   AF-A0A5N5PC85-F1
#
_cell.length_a   1.000
_cell.length_b   1.000
_cell.length_c   1.000
_cell.angle_alpha   90.00
_cell.angle_beta   90.00
_cell.angle_gamma   90.00
#
_symmetry.space_group_name_H-M   'P 1'
#
loop_
_entity.id
_entity.type
_entity.pdbx_description
1 polymer ?
#
loop_
_entity_poly.entity_id
_entity_poly.type
_entity_poly.pdbx_seq_one_letter_code
_entity_poly.pdbx_strand_id
1 'polypeptide(L)'
;MVDAHYFFSSCKSGWMWERLRSLALTSPVLRDPKMEPKRTAEIDGLLYKAGLTALRMPELQTMVLWNGGWDNACAFIYQTNGRGPRITWLSNWPSVISSPVEKVWRQVALQNSPVFMRIDYKPVYEPVWNHGDAIYHLKLPVQVVDPRSLWQIRREFNAFHESLPVLSDGS
;
A
#
# COMPACT_ATOMS: atom_id res chain seq x y z
N MET A 1 2.88 5.46 -12.09
CA MET A 1 3.35 4.73 -10.89
C MET A 1 3.81 3.35 -11.33
N VAL A 2 4.81 2.78 -10.68
CA VAL A 2 5.32 1.44 -11.00
C VAL A 2 4.48 0.39 -10.29
N ASP A 3 4.00 -0.58 -11.06
CA ASP A 3 3.28 -1.73 -10.52
C ASP A 3 4.22 -2.70 -9.79
N ALA A 4 3.81 -3.10 -8.59
CA ALA A 4 4.60 -3.91 -7.69
C ALA A 4 4.80 -5.34 -8.20
N HIS A 5 3.80 -5.93 -8.86
CA HIS A 5 3.91 -7.28 -9.40
C HIS A 5 4.98 -7.34 -10.48
N TYR A 6 4.99 -6.38 -11.42
CA TYR A 6 6.04 -6.29 -12.44
C TYR A 6 7.41 -5.98 -11.85
N PHE A 7 7.50 -5.07 -10.88
CA PHE A 7 8.75 -4.73 -10.22
C PHE A 7 9.40 -5.96 -9.58
N PHE A 8 8.68 -6.66 -8.69
CA PHE A 8 9.23 -7.80 -7.97
C PHE A 8 9.52 -9.00 -8.88
N SER A 9 8.71 -9.21 -9.92
CA SER A 9 8.95 -10.30 -10.88
C SER A 9 10.18 -10.06 -11.75
N SER A 10 10.61 -8.80 -11.90
CA SER A 10 11.81 -8.43 -12.66
C SER A 10 13.09 -8.46 -11.83
N CYS A 11 12.98 -8.57 -10.49
CA CYS A 11 14.12 -8.59 -9.59
C CYS A 11 14.91 -9.91 -9.66
N LYS A 12 16.08 -9.89 -10.29
CA LYS A 12 16.97 -11.07 -10.41
C LYS A 12 17.58 -11.45 -9.06
N SER A 13 17.88 -12.74 -8.84
CA SER A 13 18.33 -13.29 -7.55
C SER A 13 19.62 -12.66 -7.00
N GLY A 14 20.55 -12.23 -7.87
CA GLY A 14 21.80 -11.59 -7.47
C GLY A 14 21.73 -10.08 -7.19
N TRP A 15 20.55 -9.46 -7.35
CA TRP A 15 20.41 -8.02 -7.10
C TRP A 15 20.31 -7.73 -5.61
N MET A 16 21.15 -6.79 -5.17
CA MET A 16 21.18 -6.24 -3.83
C MET A 16 21.02 -4.72 -3.92
N TRP A 17 20.19 -4.14 -3.06
CA TRP A 17 20.02 -2.69 -2.96
C TRP A 17 20.50 -2.22 -1.60
N GLU A 18 21.81 -2.21 -1.42
CA GLU A 18 22.46 -1.98 -0.12
C GLU A 18 22.02 -0.68 0.56
N ARG A 19 21.73 0.37 -0.22
CA ARG A 19 21.40 1.71 0.28
C ARG A 19 19.95 2.11 0.07
N LEU A 20 19.08 1.21 -0.40
CA LEU A 20 17.68 1.56 -0.66
C LEU A 20 16.90 1.60 0.65
N ARG A 21 16.60 2.82 1.13
CA ARG A 21 15.91 3.05 2.40
C ARG A 21 14.40 3.14 2.28
N SER A 22 13.90 3.57 1.12
CA SER A 22 12.48 3.81 0.91
C SER A 22 12.03 3.33 -0.45
N LEU A 23 10.93 2.57 -0.49
CA LEU A 23 10.32 2.08 -1.72
C LEU A 23 8.80 2.23 -1.65
N ALA A 24 8.21 2.82 -2.69
CA ALA A 24 6.76 2.97 -2.82
C ALA A 24 6.31 2.43 -4.18
N LEU A 25 5.39 1.48 -4.20
CA LEU A 25 4.87 0.86 -5.42
C LEU A 25 3.34 0.79 -5.36
N THR A 26 2.70 0.86 -6.54
CA THR A 26 1.25 0.65 -6.64
C THR A 26 0.95 -0.82 -6.96
N SER A 27 -0.22 -1.34 -6.62
CA SER A 27 -0.62 -2.68 -7.08
C SER A 27 -2.15 -2.83 -7.20
N PRO A 28 -2.70 -3.10 -8.41
CA PRO A 28 -4.13 -3.27 -8.63
C PRO A 28 -4.77 -4.38 -7.78
N VAL A 29 -3.99 -5.38 -7.36
CA VAL A 29 -4.49 -6.51 -6.56
C VAL A 29 -4.88 -6.12 -5.13
N LEU A 30 -4.40 -4.97 -4.62
CA LEU A 30 -4.77 -4.45 -3.30
C LEU A 30 -6.17 -3.82 -3.34
N ARG A 31 -7.19 -4.68 -3.37
CA ARG A 31 -8.62 -4.37 -3.43
C ARG A 31 -9.41 -5.39 -2.62
N ASP A 32 -10.62 -5.04 -2.20
CA ASP A 32 -11.47 -5.92 -1.39
C ASP A 32 -11.68 -7.29 -2.08
N PRO A 33 -11.32 -8.42 -1.43
CA PRO A 33 -11.48 -9.76 -1.97
C PRO A 33 -12.93 -10.26 -1.99
N LYS A 34 -13.90 -9.55 -1.37
CA LYS A 34 -15.32 -9.93 -1.42
C LYS A 34 -15.84 -10.08 -2.85
N MET A 35 -15.31 -9.28 -3.77
CA MET A 35 -15.70 -9.32 -5.19
C MET A 35 -15.00 -10.44 -5.97
N GLU A 36 -13.91 -11.01 -5.44
CA GLU A 36 -13.10 -12.02 -6.11
C GLU A 36 -12.32 -12.91 -5.12
N PRO A 37 -12.77 -14.15 -4.85
CA PRO A 37 -12.14 -15.02 -3.85
C PRO A 37 -10.65 -15.34 -4.07
N LYS A 38 -10.20 -15.35 -5.33
CA LYS A 38 -8.78 -15.59 -5.68
C LYS A 38 -7.87 -14.46 -5.21
N ARG A 39 -8.42 -13.26 -4.99
CA ARG A 39 -7.67 -12.05 -4.65
C ARG A 39 -6.90 -12.17 -3.34
N THR A 40 -7.43 -12.90 -2.36
CA THR A 40 -6.70 -13.14 -1.11
C THR A 40 -5.34 -13.80 -1.36
N ALA A 41 -5.30 -14.82 -2.24
CA ALA A 41 -4.05 -15.50 -2.58
C ALA A 41 -3.09 -14.61 -3.39
N GLU A 42 -3.61 -13.72 -4.23
CA GLU A 42 -2.80 -12.76 -4.99
C GLU A 42 -2.17 -11.69 -4.09
N ILE A 43 -2.93 -11.19 -3.12
CA ILE A 43 -2.43 -10.24 -2.11
C ILE A 43 -1.35 -10.92 -1.28
N ASP A 44 -1.59 -12.12 -0.76
CA ASP A 44 -0.58 -12.86 -0.01
C ASP A 44 0.68 -13.12 -0.84
N GLY A 45 0.51 -13.54 -2.10
CA GLY A 45 1.62 -13.77 -3.02
C GLY A 45 2.43 -12.51 -3.29
N LEU A 46 1.77 -11.36 -3.46
CA LEU A 46 2.42 -10.06 -3.62
C LEU A 46 3.23 -9.70 -2.37
N LEU A 47 2.59 -9.71 -1.19
CA LEU A 47 3.23 -9.31 0.06
C LEU A 47 4.39 -10.24 0.44
N TYR A 48 4.27 -11.53 0.12
CA TYR A 48 5.33 -12.51 0.33
C TYR A 48 6.54 -12.24 -0.59
N LYS A 49 6.31 -12.05 -1.90
CA LYS A 49 7.37 -11.68 -2.86
C LYS A 49 8.05 -10.35 -2.49
N ALA A 50 7.27 -9.39 -2.01
CA ALA A 50 7.79 -8.13 -1.51
C ALA A 50 8.72 -8.34 -0.31
N GLY A 51 8.31 -9.16 0.66
CA GLY A 51 9.15 -9.54 1.80
C GLY A 51 10.46 -10.22 1.39
N LEU A 52 10.41 -11.20 0.46
CA LEU A 52 11.61 -11.84 -0.08
C LEU A 52 12.55 -10.85 -0.78
N THR A 53 11.98 -9.86 -1.44
CA THR A 53 12.76 -8.81 -2.11
C THR A 53 13.35 -7.82 -1.11
N ALA A 54 12.61 -7.49 -0.05
CA ALA A 54 13.06 -6.64 1.05
C ALA A 54 14.25 -7.24 1.82
N LEU A 55 14.38 -8.58 1.90
CA LEU A 55 15.57 -9.24 2.48
C LEU A 55 16.89 -8.87 1.78
N ARG A 56 16.81 -8.35 0.55
CA ARG A 56 17.93 -7.89 -0.28
C ARG A 56 18.14 -6.36 -0.22
N MET A 57 17.45 -5.70 0.71
CA MET A 57 17.47 -4.26 0.95
C MET A 57 17.87 -4.03 2.42
N PRO A 58 19.14 -4.22 2.79
CA PRO A 58 19.57 -4.25 4.19
C PRO A 58 19.36 -2.92 4.94
N GLU A 59 19.37 -1.77 4.24
CA GLU A 59 19.06 -0.46 4.83
C GLU A 59 17.57 -0.06 4.70
N LEU A 60 16.67 -0.99 4.36
CA LEU A 60 15.26 -0.65 4.15
C LEU A 60 14.60 -0.14 5.44
N GLN A 61 14.16 1.11 5.39
CA GLN A 61 13.44 1.78 6.47
C GLN A 61 11.95 1.89 6.22
N THR A 62 11.52 1.97 4.96
CA THR A 62 10.11 2.11 4.62
C THR A 62 9.79 1.40 3.31
N MET A 63 8.78 0.53 3.33
CA MET A 63 8.17 0.00 2.10
C MET A 63 6.67 0.25 2.12
N VAL A 64 6.16 0.83 1.04
CA VAL A 64 4.74 1.09 0.85
C VAL A 64 4.26 0.39 -0.41
N LEU A 65 3.33 -0.53 -0.25
CA LEU A 65 2.56 -1.10 -1.36
C LEU A 65 1.14 -0.60 -1.21
N TRP A 66 0.61 0.08 -2.21
CA TRP A 66 -0.69 0.71 -2.07
C TRP A 66 -1.51 0.65 -3.35
N ASN A 67 -2.80 0.91 -3.21
CA ASN A 67 -3.71 1.11 -4.32
C ASN A 67 -4.85 2.02 -3.90
N GLY A 68 -5.38 2.76 -4.85
CA GLY A 68 -6.39 3.77 -4.64
C GLY A 68 -7.30 3.89 -5.85
N GLY A 69 -8.52 4.37 -5.66
CA GLY A 69 -9.48 4.59 -6.74
C GLY A 69 -10.90 4.56 -6.23
N TRP A 70 -11.87 4.50 -7.14
CA TRP A 70 -13.28 4.42 -6.79
C TRP A 70 -13.54 3.28 -5.78
N ASP A 71 -14.04 3.67 -4.61
CA ASP A 71 -14.36 2.83 -3.45
C ASP A 71 -13.22 1.93 -2.96
N ASN A 72 -11.97 2.31 -3.24
CA ASN A 72 -10.81 1.54 -2.83
C ASN A 72 -9.70 2.44 -2.28
N ALA A 73 -9.31 2.18 -1.05
CA ALA A 73 -8.05 2.66 -0.49
C ALA A 73 -7.43 1.52 0.32
N CYS A 74 -6.21 1.13 -0.05
CA CYS A 74 -5.48 0.10 0.66
C CYS A 74 -3.99 0.40 0.62
N ALA A 75 -3.31 0.25 1.76
CA ALA A 75 -1.86 0.30 1.86
C ALA A 75 -1.34 -0.74 2.85
N PHE A 76 -0.33 -1.48 2.41
CA PHE A 76 0.59 -2.20 3.27
C PHE A 76 1.82 -1.32 3.48
N ILE A 77 2.14 -1.03 4.74
CA ILE A 77 3.23 -0.12 5.11
C ILE A 77 4.16 -0.84 6.08
N TYR A 78 5.39 -1.14 5.65
CA TYR A 78 6.47 -1.53 6.53
C TYR A 78 7.30 -0.32 6.91
N GLN A 79 7.63 -0.16 8.19
CA GLN A 79 8.53 0.87 8.68
C GLN A 79 9.44 0.35 9.78
N THR A 80 10.71 0.76 9.77
CA THR A 80 11.61 0.68 10.92
C THR A 80 11.83 2.10 11.42
N ASN A 81 11.23 2.43 12.55
CA ASN A 81 11.48 3.70 13.24
C ASN A 81 12.13 3.43 14.59
N GLY A 82 12.48 4.48 15.34
CA GLY A 82 13.13 4.35 16.65
C GLY A 82 12.32 3.57 17.71
N ARG A 83 11.09 3.13 17.41
CA ARG A 83 10.26 2.28 18.28
C ARG A 83 10.23 0.80 17.85
N GLY A 84 11.02 0.44 16.84
CA GLY A 84 11.12 -0.90 16.27
C GLY A 84 10.37 -1.09 14.95
N PRO A 85 10.52 -2.26 14.32
CA PRO A 85 9.85 -2.59 13.06
C PRO A 85 8.34 -2.72 13.23
N ARG A 86 7.58 -2.18 12.27
CA ARG A 86 6.12 -2.22 12.26
C ARG A 86 5.60 -2.44 10.84
N ILE A 87 4.58 -3.26 10.73
CA ILE A 87 3.66 -3.27 9.59
C ILE A 87 2.38 -2.54 9.99
N THR A 88 1.87 -1.70 9.11
CA THR A 88 0.52 -1.13 9.21
C THR A 88 -0.26 -1.54 7.97
N TRP A 89 -1.37 -2.24 8.18
CA TRP A 89 -2.38 -2.49 7.18
C TRP A 89 -3.44 -1.39 7.28
N LEU A 90 -3.55 -0.53 6.26
CA LEU A 90 -4.46 0.61 6.23
C LEU A 90 -5.45 0.44 5.07
N SER A 91 -6.74 0.25 5.33
CA SER A 91 -7.70 0.00 4.25
C SER A 91 -9.15 0.32 4.60
N ASN A 92 -9.99 0.55 3.59
CA ASN A 92 -11.45 0.69 3.74
C ASN A 92 -12.20 -0.66 3.79
N TRP A 93 -11.48 -1.78 3.74
CA TRP A 93 -12.03 -3.14 3.86
C TRP A 93 -11.16 -3.98 4.81
N PRO A 94 -11.74 -4.91 5.59
CA PRO A 94 -10.97 -5.70 6.55
C PRO A 94 -10.12 -6.78 5.87
N SER A 95 -8.87 -6.94 6.32
CA SER A 95 -8.00 -8.04 5.92
C SER A 95 -7.10 -8.47 7.07
N VAL A 96 -6.58 -9.69 6.99
CA VAL A 96 -5.59 -10.21 7.94
C VAL A 96 -4.37 -10.64 7.14
N ILE A 97 -3.19 -10.23 7.59
CA ILE A 97 -1.93 -10.66 7.00
C ILE A 97 -1.72 -12.15 7.32
N SER A 98 -1.51 -12.96 6.28
CA SER A 98 -1.30 -14.39 6.45
C SER A 98 0.02 -14.71 7.17
N SER A 99 0.06 -15.89 7.82
CA SER A 99 1.25 -16.33 8.55
C SER A 99 2.52 -16.42 7.68
N PRO A 100 2.49 -16.90 6.42
CA PRO A 100 3.68 -16.91 5.57
C PRO A 100 4.23 -15.50 5.29
N VAL A 101 3.34 -14.54 5.05
CA VAL A 101 3.71 -13.13 4.84
C VAL A 101 4.33 -12.57 6.12
N GLU A 102 3.66 -12.75 7.26
CA GLU A 102 4.20 -12.29 8.54
C GLU A 102 5.60 -12.86 8.82
N LYS A 103 5.82 -14.17 8.58
CA LYS A 103 7.10 -14.83 8.81
C LYS A 103 8.23 -14.22 7.99
N VAL A 104 8.02 -13.95 6.69
CA VAL A 104 9.07 -13.35 5.86
C VAL A 104 9.37 -11.91 6.30
N TRP A 105 8.35 -11.14 6.65
CA TRP A 105 8.56 -9.76 7.11
C TRP A 105 9.20 -9.68 8.50
N ARG A 106 8.97 -10.66 9.38
CA ARG A 106 9.74 -10.81 10.63
C ARG A 106 11.23 -11.00 10.34
N GLN A 107 11.60 -11.74 9.30
CA GLN A 107 13.02 -11.88 8.91
C GLN A 107 13.60 -10.54 8.43
N VAL A 108 12.86 -9.78 7.62
CA VAL A 108 13.26 -8.42 7.20
C VAL A 108 13.45 -7.50 8.41
N ALA A 109 12.54 -7.58 9.39
CA ALA A 109 12.64 -6.84 10.64
C ALA A 109 13.90 -7.20 11.45
N LEU A 110 14.22 -8.49 11.56
CA LEU A 110 15.39 -8.97 12.30
C LEU A 110 16.73 -8.51 11.70
N GLN A 111 16.80 -8.26 10.38
CA GLN A 111 17.99 -7.67 9.75
C GLN A 111 18.28 -6.24 10.23
N ASN A 112 17.23 -5.50 10.60
CA ASN A 112 17.31 -4.07 10.94
C ASN A 112 17.18 -3.80 12.46
N SER A 113 16.58 -4.71 13.22
CA SER A 113 16.35 -4.53 14.65
C SER A 113 16.14 -5.86 15.38
N PRO A 114 16.69 -6.04 16.59
CA PRO A 114 16.39 -7.21 17.43
C PRO A 114 15.00 -7.13 18.09
N VAL A 115 14.27 -6.03 17.91
CA VAL A 115 12.96 -5.80 18.52
C VAL A 115 11.86 -6.54 17.74
N PHE A 116 10.88 -7.08 18.47
CA PHE A 116 9.73 -7.76 17.88
C PHE A 116 8.94 -6.83 16.93
N MET A 117 8.68 -7.31 15.72
CA MET A 117 7.89 -6.62 14.71
C MET A 117 6.41 -6.58 15.10
N ARG A 118 5.80 -5.39 15.12
CA ARG A 118 4.37 -5.23 15.38
C ARG A 118 3.56 -5.18 14.11
N ILE A 119 2.30 -5.60 14.17
CA ILE A 119 1.33 -5.45 13.08
C ILE A 119 0.14 -4.66 13.62
N ASP A 120 -0.13 -3.52 13.00
CA ASP A 120 -1.28 -2.68 13.30
C ASP A 120 -2.28 -2.77 12.12
N TYR A 121 -3.57 -2.86 12.44
CA TYR A 121 -4.65 -2.74 11.46
C TYR A 121 -5.38 -1.42 11.67
N LYS A 122 -5.49 -0.61 10.63
CA LYS A 122 -6.12 0.71 10.67
C LYS A 122 -7.21 0.80 9.59
N PRO A 123 -8.45 1.03 9.97
CA PRO A 123 -9.52 1.26 9.00
C PRO A 123 -9.43 2.66 8.38
N VAL A 124 -9.84 2.78 7.12
CA VAL A 124 -10.13 4.04 6.42
C VAL A 124 -11.65 4.14 6.33
N TYR A 125 -12.24 5.22 6.86
CA TYR A 125 -13.70 5.35 6.96
C TYR A 125 -14.27 6.31 5.91
N GLU A 126 -13.44 7.20 5.39
CA GLU A 126 -13.86 8.23 4.47
C GLU A 126 -14.14 7.66 3.07
N PRO A 127 -15.20 8.13 2.39
CA PRO A 127 -15.48 7.74 1.01
C PRO A 127 -14.31 8.04 0.08
N VAL A 128 -13.99 7.10 -0.81
CA VAL A 128 -12.88 7.23 -1.76
C VAL A 128 -13.45 7.28 -3.17
N TRP A 129 -13.40 8.44 -3.82
CA TRP A 129 -14.01 8.62 -5.14
C TRP A 129 -12.99 8.51 -6.27
N ASN A 130 -11.75 8.89 -5.97
CA ASN A 130 -10.65 8.92 -6.93
C ASN A 130 -9.31 8.59 -6.25
N HIS A 131 -8.26 8.49 -7.05
CA HIS A 131 -6.91 8.17 -6.56
C HIS A 131 -6.34 9.27 -5.65
N GLY A 132 -6.73 10.53 -5.85
CA GLY A 132 -6.31 11.65 -5.00
C GLY A 132 -6.88 11.57 -3.59
N ASP A 133 -8.16 11.21 -3.46
CA ASP A 133 -8.77 10.96 -2.14
C ASP A 133 -8.12 9.76 -1.46
N ALA A 134 -7.85 8.69 -2.21
CA ALA A 134 -7.13 7.54 -1.65
C ALA A 134 -5.77 7.93 -1.08
N ILE A 135 -4.95 8.67 -1.84
CA ILE A 135 -3.64 9.17 -1.36
C ILE A 135 -3.81 10.06 -0.11
N TYR A 136 -4.81 10.95 -0.14
CA TYR A 136 -5.08 11.86 0.97
C TYR A 136 -5.49 11.13 2.26
N HIS A 137 -6.37 10.14 2.17
CA HIS A 137 -6.85 9.37 3.32
C HIS A 137 -5.82 8.35 3.82
N LEU A 138 -5.05 7.74 2.92
CA LEU A 138 -4.00 6.78 3.28
C LEU A 138 -2.82 7.44 4.02
N LYS A 139 -2.60 8.75 3.85
CA LYS A 139 -1.53 9.52 4.52
C LYS A 139 -0.18 8.77 4.51
N LEU A 140 0.20 8.31 3.32
CA LEU A 140 1.38 7.45 3.15
C LEU A 140 2.64 8.13 3.71
N PRO A 141 3.55 7.39 4.36
CA PRO A 141 4.77 7.95 4.94
C PRO A 141 5.81 8.38 3.89
N VAL A 142 5.51 8.18 2.61
CA VAL A 142 6.35 8.48 1.46
C VAL A 142 5.53 9.27 0.44
N GLN A 143 6.18 10.23 -0.19
CA GLN A 143 5.55 11.04 -1.21
C GLN A 143 5.44 10.25 -2.52
N VAL A 144 4.21 9.88 -2.88
CA VAL A 144 3.91 9.13 -4.13
C VAL A 144 3.48 10.04 -5.28
N VAL A 145 3.03 11.26 -4.96
CA VAL A 145 2.61 12.31 -5.89
C VAL A 145 3.03 13.66 -5.30
N ASP A 146 3.40 14.62 -6.16
CA ASP A 146 3.67 16.00 -5.75
C ASP A 146 2.43 16.64 -5.08
N PRO A 147 2.55 17.45 -4.01
CA PRO A 147 1.40 17.92 -3.26
C PRO A 147 0.53 18.88 -4.08
N ARG A 148 1.12 19.62 -5.04
CA ARG A 148 0.36 20.47 -5.96
C ARG A 148 -0.42 19.63 -6.96
N SER A 149 0.20 18.60 -7.53
CA SER A 149 -0.49 17.65 -8.41
C SER A 149 -1.61 16.92 -7.69
N LEU A 150 -1.41 16.53 -6.42
CA LEU A 150 -2.44 15.91 -5.61
C LEU A 150 -3.64 16.86 -5.39
N TRP A 151 -3.36 18.12 -5.10
CA TRP A 151 -4.41 19.13 -4.97
C TRP A 151 -5.17 19.35 -6.28
N GLN A 152 -4.49 19.37 -7.43
CA GLN A 152 -5.12 19.50 -8.74
C GLN A 152 -6.08 18.32 -9.03
N ILE A 153 -5.62 17.08 -8.84
CA ILE A 153 -6.43 15.87 -9.05
C ILE A 153 -7.73 15.94 -8.25
N ARG A 154 -7.65 16.35 -6.98
CA ARG A 154 -8.83 16.43 -6.10
C ARG A 154 -9.76 17.58 -6.50
N ARG A 155 -9.21 18.75 -6.84
CA ARG A 155 -10.01 19.92 -7.22
C ARG A 155 -10.70 19.74 -8.58
N GLU A 156 -10.01 19.20 -9.57
CA GLU A 156 -10.57 18.94 -10.90
C GLU A 156 -11.69 17.89 -10.83
N PHE A 157 -11.50 16.85 -10.02
CA PHE A 157 -12.54 15.84 -9.79
C PHE A 157 -13.77 16.44 -9.10
N ASN A 158 -13.58 17.26 -8.05
CA ASN A 158 -14.69 17.90 -7.35
C ASN A 158 -15.46 18.87 -8.25
N ALA A 159 -14.75 19.69 -9.04
CA ALA A 159 -15.38 20.60 -10.00
C ALA A 159 -16.19 19.85 -11.07
N PHE A 160 -15.69 18.70 -11.53
CA PHE A 160 -16.45 17.82 -12.42
C PHE A 160 -17.69 17.25 -11.73
N HIS A 161 -17.57 16.74 -10.51
CA HIS A 161 -18.68 16.16 -9.76
C HIS A 161 -19.78 17.20 -9.43
N GLU A 162 -19.40 18.41 -9.04
CA GLU A 162 -20.31 19.53 -8.80
C GLU A 162 -21.01 20.04 -10.07
N SER A 163 -20.40 19.82 -11.25
CA SER A 163 -20.97 20.21 -12.55
C SER A 163 -21.96 19.19 -13.13
N LEU A 164 -22.05 17.99 -12.55
CA LEU A 164 -23.02 16.98 -12.98
C LEU A 164 -24.41 17.39 -12.46
N PRO A 165 -25.44 17.45 -13.32
CA PRO A 165 -26.79 17.71 -12.86
C PRO A 165 -27.21 16.61 -11.89
N VAL A 166 -27.71 17.01 -10.72
CA VAL A 166 -28.38 16.09 -9.78
C VAL A 166 -29.53 15.47 -10.55
N LEU A 167 -29.41 14.20 -10.92
CA LEU A 167 -30.55 13.44 -11.41
C LEU A 167 -31.57 13.41 -10.27
N SER A 168 -32.61 14.22 -10.42
CA SER A 168 -33.79 14.14 -9.58
C SER A 168 -34.38 12.74 -9.76
N ASP A 169 -34.26 11.90 -8.74
CA ASP A 169 -34.99 10.63 -8.70
C ASP A 169 -36.47 10.93 -8.88
N GLY A 170 -37.00 10.49 -10.02
CA GLY A 170 -38.41 10.56 -10.33
C GLY A 170 -39.16 9.50 -9.56
N SER A 171 -39.98 9.96 -8.61
CA SER A 171 -41.32 9.44 -8.18
C SER A 171 -41.47 7.95 -7.93
#